data_AF-X1AZD4-F1
#
_entry.id   AF-X1AZD4-F1
#
_cell.length_a   1.000
_cell.length_b   1.000
_cell.length_c   1.000
_cell.angle_alpha   90.00
_cell.angle_beta   90.00
_cell.angle_gamma   90.00
#
_symmetry.space_group_name_H-M   'P 1'
#
loop_
_entity.id
_entity.type
_entity.pdbx_description
1 polymer ?
#
loop_
_entity_poly.entity_id
_entity_poly.type
_entity_poly.pdbx_seq_one_letter_code
_entity_poly.pdbx_strand_id
1 'polypeptide(L)'
;MRKDSLNKYKYNFHRYELEFPDIVKEKKQGRSIRTWLKEIPKIDLHRHLTGSIRFSTVLKILRIYEINLPKDSLRSIPLRNNPKQLRKLIRVYTPPKDLESFINSTWSILNEVVVNEAIVSHLIYEAIEDAHRENIKYLELRVSPYGMLNGNGSLKRNFTLRSFLQALKTGIDKASKHFPSTIAKIIISLPRHVLLKRFNPKTG
;
A
#
# COMPACT_ATOMS: atom_id res chain seq x y z
N MET A 1 -16.66 23.99 -36.87
CA MET A 1 -15.27 23.46 -36.85
C MET A 1 -14.78 23.53 -35.40
N ARG A 2 -14.39 22.48 -34.67
CA ARG A 2 -13.94 21.11 -34.98
C ARG A 2 -14.62 20.14 -33.98
N LYS A 3 -15.26 19.08 -34.47
CA LYS A 3 -15.78 17.95 -33.66
C LYS A 3 -14.84 16.72 -33.70
N ASP A 4 -13.66 16.83 -34.30
CA ASP A 4 -12.89 15.66 -34.78
C ASP A 4 -11.59 15.34 -34.01
N SER A 5 -11.50 15.56 -32.70
CA SER A 5 -10.26 15.25 -31.95
C SER A 5 -10.38 14.23 -30.82
N LEU A 6 -11.55 13.64 -30.57
CA LEU A 6 -11.73 12.70 -29.45
C LEU A 6 -11.43 11.22 -29.76
N ASN A 7 -11.04 10.87 -30.99
CA ASN A 7 -10.91 9.46 -31.41
C ASN A 7 -9.47 8.89 -31.39
N LYS A 8 -8.53 9.51 -30.65
CA LYS A 8 -7.10 9.11 -30.68
C LYS A 8 -6.73 7.99 -29.69
N TYR A 9 -7.66 7.54 -28.84
CA TYR A 9 -7.39 6.49 -27.86
C TYR A 9 -8.46 5.38 -27.92
N LYS A 10 -8.36 4.52 -28.94
CA LYS A 10 -9.05 3.21 -28.91
C LYS A 10 -8.36 2.34 -27.85
N TYR A 11 -8.83 2.41 -26.62
CA TYR A 11 -8.47 1.42 -25.61
C TYR A 11 -9.22 0.13 -25.94
N ASN A 12 -8.49 -0.89 -26.40
CA ASN A 12 -9.01 -2.25 -26.48
C ASN A 12 -9.21 -2.77 -25.05
N PHE A 13 -10.36 -2.46 -24.45
CA PHE A 13 -10.83 -3.19 -23.28
C PHE A 13 -11.17 -4.60 -23.76
N HIS A 14 -10.28 -5.55 -23.52
CA HIS A 14 -10.66 -6.95 -23.55
C HIS A 14 -11.78 -7.12 -22.53
N ARG A 15 -13.01 -7.29 -23.03
CA ARG A 15 -14.15 -7.65 -22.20
C ARG A 15 -13.87 -9.08 -21.74
N TYR A 16 -13.32 -9.20 -20.54
CA TYR A 16 -13.26 -10.50 -19.87
C TYR A 16 -14.72 -10.83 -19.53
N GLU A 17 -15.31 -11.79 -20.24
CA GLU A 17 -16.48 -12.48 -19.72
C GLU A 17 -16.02 -13.24 -18.47
N LEU A 18 -16.33 -12.67 -17.31
CA LEU A 18 -16.06 -13.29 -16.04
C LEU A 18 -17.20 -14.28 -15.79
N GLU A 19 -16.97 -15.55 -16.15
CA GLU A 19 -17.82 -16.62 -15.63
C GLU A 19 -17.63 -16.69 -14.11
N PHE A 20 -18.64 -16.25 -13.37
CA PHE A 20 -18.67 -16.43 -11.93
C PHE A 20 -19.08 -17.86 -11.64
N PRO A 21 -18.27 -18.64 -10.90
CA PRO A 21 -18.65 -19.99 -10.57
C PRO A 21 -19.90 -20.00 -9.70
N ASP A 22 -20.77 -20.97 -9.96
CA ASP A 22 -21.95 -21.22 -9.15
C ASP A 22 -21.52 -21.70 -7.76
N ILE A 23 -21.50 -20.78 -6.80
CA ILE A 23 -21.00 -20.96 -5.42
C ILE A 23 -21.67 -22.16 -4.73
N VAL A 24 -22.92 -22.47 -5.10
CA VAL A 24 -23.69 -23.59 -4.55
C VAL A 24 -23.21 -24.92 -5.12
N LYS A 25 -22.81 -24.97 -6.40
CA LYS A 25 -22.25 -26.17 -7.05
C LYS A 25 -20.81 -26.45 -6.59
N GLU A 26 -19.98 -25.43 -6.43
CA GLU A 26 -18.58 -25.62 -6.02
C GLU A 26 -18.43 -26.20 -4.60
N LYS A 27 -19.32 -25.81 -3.67
CA LYS A 27 -19.38 -26.43 -2.33
C LYS A 27 -19.66 -27.94 -2.40
N LYS A 28 -20.41 -28.41 -3.41
CA LYS A 28 -20.71 -29.84 -3.60
C LYS A 28 -19.53 -30.63 -4.15
N GLN A 29 -18.51 -29.99 -4.72
CA GLN A 29 -17.33 -30.64 -5.32
C GLN A 29 -16.16 -30.81 -4.34
N GLY A 30 -16.34 -30.59 -3.04
CA GLY A 30 -15.30 -30.80 -2.03
C GLY A 30 -14.16 -29.77 -2.04
N ARG A 31 -14.24 -28.73 -2.89
CA ARG A 31 -13.25 -27.64 -2.90
C ARG A 31 -13.46 -26.73 -1.69
N SER A 32 -12.37 -26.37 -1.00
CA SER A 32 -12.47 -25.43 0.11
C SER A 32 -12.80 -24.02 -0.38
N ILE A 33 -13.65 -23.30 0.34
CA ILE A 33 -13.98 -21.89 0.04
C ILE A 33 -12.74 -21.00 -0.06
N ARG A 34 -11.67 -21.31 0.69
CA ARG A 34 -10.40 -20.58 0.65
C ARG A 34 -9.67 -20.77 -0.68
N THR A 35 -9.64 -22.00 -1.19
CA THR A 35 -9.04 -22.32 -2.49
C THR A 35 -9.78 -21.58 -3.60
N TRP A 36 -11.11 -21.67 -3.60
CA TRP A 36 -11.96 -20.99 -4.56
C TRP A 36 -11.76 -19.46 -4.55
N LEU A 37 -11.79 -18.83 -3.37
CA LEU A 37 -11.58 -17.38 -3.24
C LEU A 37 -10.21 -16.94 -3.78
N LYS A 38 -9.17 -17.77 -3.68
CA LYS A 38 -7.86 -17.47 -4.28
C LYS A 38 -7.88 -17.59 -5.80
N GLU A 39 -8.60 -18.57 -6.34
CA GLU A 39 -8.63 -18.88 -7.78
C GLU A 39 -9.50 -17.93 -8.61
N ILE A 40 -10.55 -17.32 -8.04
CA ILE A 40 -11.40 -16.41 -8.82
C ILE A 40 -10.65 -15.15 -9.27
N PRO A 41 -10.84 -14.62 -10.48
CA PRO A 41 -10.30 -13.32 -10.88
C PRO A 41 -10.96 -12.19 -10.07
N LYS A 42 -10.16 -11.24 -9.57
CA LYS A 42 -10.65 -10.15 -8.70
C LYS A 42 -10.15 -8.77 -9.15
N ILE A 43 -10.87 -7.74 -8.71
CA ILE A 43 -10.48 -6.33 -8.87
C ILE A 43 -10.42 -5.70 -7.48
N ASP A 44 -9.37 -4.92 -7.22
CA ASP A 44 -9.22 -4.17 -5.96
C ASP A 44 -8.99 -2.68 -6.26
N LEU A 45 -10.00 -1.86 -5.95
CA LEU A 45 -10.03 -0.41 -6.24
C LEU A 45 -9.68 0.46 -5.01
N HIS A 46 -9.42 -0.17 -3.86
CA HIS A 46 -9.21 0.53 -2.60
C HIS A 46 -8.17 -0.20 -1.75
N ARG A 47 -6.96 -0.30 -2.27
CA ARG A 47 -5.80 -0.76 -1.51
C ARG A 47 -4.91 0.41 -1.17
N HIS A 48 -4.49 0.53 0.09
CA HIS A 48 -3.50 1.54 0.50
C HIS A 48 -2.13 0.89 0.58
N LEU A 49 -1.12 1.48 -0.08
CA LEU A 49 0.25 0.98 -0.05
C LEU A 49 0.77 0.79 1.38
N THR A 50 0.55 1.79 2.25
CA THR A 50 1.01 1.73 3.65
C THR A 50 0.40 0.54 4.40
N GLY A 51 -0.85 0.16 4.10
CA GLY A 51 -1.50 -1.02 4.67
C GLY A 51 -1.09 -2.35 4.02
N SER A 52 -0.33 -2.31 2.92
CA SER A 52 0.15 -3.50 2.19
C SER A 52 1.62 -3.82 2.44
N ILE A 53 2.30 -3.08 3.31
CA ILE A 53 3.71 -3.34 3.63
C ILE A 53 3.81 -4.63 4.47
N ARG A 54 4.61 -5.59 4.00
CA ARG A 54 4.85 -6.84 4.71
C ARG A 54 5.55 -6.59 6.05
N PHE A 55 5.15 -7.31 7.09
CA PHE A 55 5.80 -7.24 8.41
C PHE A 55 7.31 -7.52 8.34
N SER A 56 7.72 -8.50 7.54
CA SER A 56 9.13 -8.83 7.31
C SER A 56 9.91 -7.67 6.73
N THR A 57 9.31 -6.95 5.77
CA THR A 57 9.90 -5.78 5.11
C THR A 57 10.03 -4.61 6.07
N VAL A 58 9.00 -4.34 6.89
CA VAL A 58 9.07 -3.36 7.98
C VAL A 58 10.26 -3.66 8.89
N LEU A 59 10.35 -4.88 9.42
CA LEU A 59 11.40 -5.27 10.35
C LEU A 59 12.80 -5.17 9.72
N LYS A 60 12.93 -5.59 8.45
CA LYS A 60 14.19 -5.52 7.70
C LYS A 60 14.66 -4.07 7.52
N ILE A 61 13.76 -3.18 7.11
CA ILE A 61 14.09 -1.76 6.90
C ILE A 61 14.49 -1.10 8.22
N LEU A 62 13.70 -1.28 9.29
CA LEU A 62 14.02 -0.70 10.59
C LEU A 62 15.41 -1.12 11.12
N ARG A 63 15.85 -2.35 10.80
CA ARG A 63 17.18 -2.85 11.17
C ARG A 63 18.29 -2.29 10.28
N ILE A 64 18.14 -2.37 8.95
CA ILE A 64 19.17 -1.95 7.99
C ILE A 64 19.47 -0.45 8.12
N TYR A 65 18.44 0.37 8.33
CA TYR A 65 18.57 1.82 8.44
C TYR A 65 18.62 2.30 9.89
N GLU A 66 18.74 1.38 10.85
CA GLU A 66 18.85 1.65 12.30
C GLU A 66 17.81 2.64 12.84
N ILE A 67 16.58 2.55 12.33
CA ILE A 67 15.52 3.51 12.63
C ILE A 67 15.05 3.31 14.07
N ASN A 68 15.08 4.39 14.85
CA ASN A 68 14.38 4.46 16.13
C ASN A 68 12.96 4.96 15.87
N LEU A 69 11.96 4.25 16.39
CA LEU A 69 10.58 4.69 16.36
C LEU A 69 10.30 5.58 17.58
N PRO A 70 9.33 6.52 17.53
CA PRO A 70 8.99 7.37 18.69
C PRO A 70 8.65 6.59 19.96
N LYS A 71 8.13 5.37 19.81
CA LYS A 71 7.81 4.47 20.93
C LYS A 71 9.02 3.74 21.53
N ASP A 72 10.23 3.93 20.99
CA ASP A 72 11.46 3.31 21.51
C ASP A 72 11.98 4.04 22.75
N SER A 73 11.73 5.34 22.91
CA SER A 73 12.17 6.12 24.08
C SER A 73 11.60 5.61 25.41
N LEU A 74 10.46 4.92 25.36
CA LEU A 74 9.80 4.33 26.52
C LEU A 74 10.21 2.86 26.76
N ARG A 75 11.30 2.38 26.13
CA ARG A 75 11.65 0.96 26.11
C ARG A 75 13.13 0.72 26.32
N SER A 76 13.45 -0.36 27.06
CA SER A 76 14.82 -0.83 27.24
C SER A 76 15.41 -1.51 25.98
N ILE A 77 14.55 -2.01 25.08
CA ILE A 77 14.96 -2.66 23.83
C ILE A 77 14.24 -1.95 22.67
N PRO A 78 14.96 -1.43 21.65
CA PRO A 78 14.36 -0.83 20.47
C PRO A 78 13.43 -1.81 19.74
N LEU A 79 12.33 -1.32 19.17
CA LEU A 79 11.32 -2.13 18.49
C LEU A 79 11.87 -2.90 17.29
N ARG A 80 12.92 -2.39 16.61
CA ARG A 80 13.65 -3.13 15.56
C ARG A 80 14.29 -4.43 16.05
N ASN A 81 14.55 -4.52 17.36
CA ASN A 81 15.09 -5.70 18.03
C ASN A 81 14.02 -6.46 18.85
N ASN A 82 12.75 -6.04 18.78
CA ASN A 82 11.64 -6.73 19.43
C ASN A 82 10.46 -6.99 18.45
N PRO A 83 10.56 -8.02 17.58
CA PRO A 83 9.56 -8.30 16.55
C PRO A 83 8.16 -8.58 17.11
N LYS A 84 8.05 -9.24 18.27
CA LYS A 84 6.76 -9.55 18.90
C LYS A 84 6.03 -8.27 19.27
N GLN A 85 6.73 -7.30 19.85
CA GLN A 85 6.15 -6.03 20.26
C GLN A 85 5.87 -5.11 19.06
N LEU A 86 6.78 -5.05 18.09
CA LEU A 86 6.54 -4.33 16.85
C LEU A 86 5.27 -4.83 16.14
N ARG A 87 5.09 -6.15 16.06
CA ARG A 87 3.90 -6.76 15.42
C ARG A 87 2.60 -6.34 16.09
N LYS A 88 2.58 -6.22 17.42
CA LYS A 88 1.42 -5.72 18.17
C LYS A 88 1.05 -4.27 17.84
N LEU A 89 2.02 -3.46 17.41
CA LEU A 89 1.79 -2.04 17.10
C LEU A 89 1.30 -1.81 15.67
N ILE A 90 1.72 -2.67 14.73
CA ILE A 90 1.39 -2.48 13.30
C ILE A 90 0.27 -3.39 12.80
N ARG A 91 -0.22 -4.31 13.64
CA ARG A 91 -1.37 -5.17 13.34
C ARG A 91 -2.52 -4.84 14.28
N VAL A 92 -3.72 -4.71 13.71
CA VAL A 92 -4.96 -4.53 14.46
C VAL A 92 -5.44 -5.90 14.95
N TYR A 93 -5.49 -6.08 16.26
CA TYR A 93 -6.03 -7.29 16.91
C TYR A 93 -7.42 -7.04 17.50
N THR A 94 -7.67 -5.81 17.95
CA THR A 94 -8.96 -5.33 18.44
C THR A 94 -9.36 -4.10 17.64
N PRO A 95 -10.65 -3.91 17.34
CA PRO A 95 -11.12 -2.69 16.67
C PRO A 95 -10.59 -1.43 17.40
N PRO A 96 -10.04 -0.46 16.67
CA PRO A 96 -9.63 0.81 17.26
C PRO A 96 -10.88 1.59 17.71
N LYS A 97 -10.71 2.49 18.69
CA LYS A 97 -11.79 3.35 19.19
C LYS A 97 -12.43 4.18 18.07
N ASP A 98 -11.59 4.70 17.18
CA ASP A 98 -11.97 5.55 16.06
C ASP A 98 -10.89 5.50 14.96
N LEU A 99 -11.20 6.10 13.82
CA LEU A 99 -10.29 6.17 12.66
C LEU A 99 -9.00 6.94 12.98
N GLU A 100 -9.11 8.01 13.78
CA GLU A 100 -7.97 8.85 14.12
C GLU A 100 -6.94 8.08 14.94
N SER A 101 -7.39 7.32 15.95
CA SER A 101 -6.55 6.44 16.76
C SER A 101 -5.81 5.43 15.89
N PHE A 102 -6.47 4.85 14.88
CA PHE A 102 -5.84 3.89 13.97
C PHE A 102 -4.74 4.52 13.10
N ILE A 103 -5.02 5.70 12.53
CA ILE A 103 -4.05 6.43 11.71
C ILE A 103 -2.85 6.86 12.58
N ASN A 104 -3.09 7.43 13.75
CA ASN A 104 -2.02 7.94 14.61
C ASN A 104 -1.13 6.81 15.18
N SER A 105 -1.66 5.60 15.38
CA SER A 105 -0.88 4.49 15.94
C SER A 105 -0.10 3.70 14.89
N THR A 106 -0.78 3.23 13.85
CA THR A 106 -0.25 2.20 12.95
C THR A 106 0.38 2.81 11.72
N TRP A 107 -0.28 3.80 11.10
CA TRP A 107 0.25 4.48 9.92
C TRP A 107 1.50 5.30 10.21
N SER A 108 1.62 5.88 11.41
CA SER A 108 2.83 6.62 11.82
C SER A 108 4.09 5.75 11.80
N ILE A 109 3.98 4.48 12.20
CA ILE A 109 5.10 3.52 12.15
C ILE A 109 5.39 3.08 10.71
N LEU A 110 4.34 2.81 9.93
CA LEU A 110 4.49 2.31 8.56
C LEU A 110 5.02 3.39 7.60
N ASN A 111 4.74 4.67 7.86
CA ASN A 111 5.37 5.75 7.12
C ASN A 111 6.87 5.85 7.43
N GLU A 112 7.35 5.40 8.60
CA GLU A 112 8.77 5.49 8.93
C GLU A 112 9.67 4.64 8.05
N VAL A 113 9.16 3.51 7.57
CA VAL A 113 9.95 2.61 6.73
C VAL A 113 10.10 3.11 5.29
N VAL A 114 9.45 4.20 4.91
CA VAL A 114 9.66 4.82 3.61
C VAL A 114 10.89 5.73 3.69
N VAL A 115 12.06 5.12 3.50
CA VAL A 115 13.34 5.80 3.71
C VAL A 115 14.01 6.27 2.43
N ASN A 116 13.84 5.54 1.32
CA ASN A 116 14.36 6.00 0.03
C ASN A 116 13.63 5.54 -1.25
N GLU A 117 14.06 6.02 -2.44
CA GLU A 117 13.44 5.68 -3.73
C GLU A 117 13.48 4.17 -4.00
N ALA A 118 14.58 3.52 -3.61
CA ALA A 118 14.73 2.07 -3.77
C ALA A 118 13.70 1.33 -2.91
N ILE A 119 13.50 1.78 -1.67
CA ILE A 119 12.48 1.23 -0.78
C ILE A 119 11.07 1.53 -1.31
N VAL A 120 10.76 2.73 -1.79
CA VAL A 120 9.46 3.03 -2.41
C VAL A 120 9.16 2.08 -3.57
N SER A 121 10.14 1.90 -4.46
CA SER A 121 10.02 0.98 -5.60
C SER A 121 9.79 -0.46 -5.14
N HIS A 122 10.50 -0.89 -4.09
CA HIS A 122 10.39 -2.23 -3.52
C HIS A 122 9.01 -2.46 -2.89
N LEU A 123 8.50 -1.51 -2.12
CA LEU A 123 7.18 -1.61 -1.49
C LEU A 123 6.05 -1.71 -2.52
N ILE A 124 6.13 -0.95 -3.62
CA ILE A 124 5.20 -1.07 -4.74
C ILE A 124 5.28 -2.46 -5.37
N TYR A 125 6.50 -2.95 -5.60
CA TYR A 125 6.71 -4.28 -6.17
C TYR A 125 6.06 -5.37 -5.31
N GLU A 126 6.31 -5.36 -3.99
CA GLU A 126 5.72 -6.35 -3.07
C GLU A 126 4.19 -6.26 -3.02
N ALA A 127 3.61 -5.05 -3.04
CA ALA A 127 2.17 -4.88 -3.03
C ALA A 127 1.50 -5.46 -4.29
N ILE A 128 2.14 -5.31 -5.45
CA ILE A 128 1.65 -5.89 -6.72
C ILE A 128 1.88 -7.41 -6.75
N GLU A 129 3.01 -7.90 -6.23
CA GLU A 129 3.28 -9.34 -6.07
C GLU A 129 2.20 -10.02 -5.22
N ASP A 130 1.82 -9.41 -4.09
CA ASP A 130 0.79 -9.94 -3.22
C ASP A 130 -0.60 -9.89 -3.89
N ALA A 131 -0.91 -8.81 -4.61
CA ALA A 131 -2.14 -8.74 -5.39
C ALA A 131 -2.21 -9.81 -6.49
N HIS A 132 -1.08 -10.08 -7.17
CA HIS A 132 -0.98 -11.14 -8.15
C HIS A 132 -1.22 -12.53 -7.54
N ARG A 133 -0.60 -12.82 -6.38
CA ARG A 133 -0.84 -14.07 -5.62
C ARG A 133 -2.28 -14.25 -5.16
N GLU A 134 -2.98 -13.13 -4.97
CA GLU A 134 -4.41 -13.10 -4.67
C GLU A 134 -5.28 -13.21 -5.92
N ASN A 135 -4.72 -13.39 -7.12
CA ASN A 135 -5.41 -13.39 -8.40
C ASN A 135 -6.20 -12.10 -8.70
N ILE A 136 -5.67 -10.96 -8.25
CA ILE A 136 -6.18 -9.63 -8.64
C ILE A 136 -5.69 -9.33 -10.05
N LYS A 137 -6.64 -9.05 -10.96
CA LYS A 137 -6.37 -8.71 -12.36
C LYS A 137 -6.18 -7.22 -12.58
N TYR A 138 -6.86 -6.41 -11.78
CA TYR A 138 -6.73 -4.95 -11.80
C TYR A 138 -6.66 -4.41 -10.37
N LEU A 139 -5.61 -3.64 -10.10
CA LEU A 139 -5.31 -3.04 -8.80
C LEU A 139 -5.20 -1.52 -8.92
N GLU A 140 -5.97 -0.79 -8.14
CA GLU A 140 -5.75 0.63 -7.87
C GLU A 140 -5.12 0.80 -6.49
N LEU A 141 -3.83 1.11 -6.49
CA LEU A 141 -3.03 1.26 -5.29
C LEU A 141 -2.94 2.74 -4.90
N ARG A 142 -3.52 3.05 -3.75
CA ARG A 142 -3.56 4.38 -3.15
C ARG A 142 -2.27 4.65 -2.39
N VAL A 143 -1.66 5.79 -2.70
CA VAL A 143 -0.40 6.23 -2.10
C VAL A 143 -0.59 7.65 -1.59
N SER A 144 -0.16 7.93 -0.35
CA SER A 144 -0.22 9.28 0.22
C SER A 144 1.20 9.83 0.42
N PRO A 145 1.72 10.64 -0.53
CA PRO A 145 3.10 11.13 -0.46
C PRO A 145 3.37 11.94 0.79
N TYR A 146 2.40 12.71 1.30
CA TYR A 146 2.64 13.59 2.44
C TYR A 146 3.14 12.84 3.69
N GLY A 147 2.46 11.77 4.08
CA GLY A 147 2.87 10.97 5.24
C GLY A 147 4.19 10.25 5.00
N MET A 148 4.39 9.72 3.79
CA MET A 148 5.55 8.92 3.42
C MET A 148 6.83 9.75 3.22
N LEU A 149 6.72 10.99 2.74
CA LEU A 149 7.84 11.91 2.52
C LEU A 149 8.31 12.58 3.81
N ASN A 150 7.39 12.89 4.73
CA ASN A 150 7.71 13.60 5.96
C ASN A 150 7.97 12.63 7.13
N GLY A 151 7.27 11.49 7.16
CA GLY A 151 7.18 10.61 8.33
C GLY A 151 6.88 11.39 9.61
N ASN A 152 7.55 11.01 10.70
CA ASN A 152 7.41 11.56 12.05
C ASN A 152 8.66 12.30 12.54
N GLY A 153 9.65 12.53 11.65
CA GLY A 153 10.89 13.23 11.98
C GLY A 153 12.04 12.36 12.50
N SER A 154 11.88 11.03 12.61
CA SER A 154 12.96 10.13 13.09
C SER A 154 14.11 9.97 12.10
N LEU A 155 13.91 10.33 10.83
CA LEU A 155 14.92 10.29 9.78
C LEU A 155 14.87 11.57 8.95
N LYS A 156 16.05 12.13 8.64
CA LYS A 156 16.18 13.13 7.56
C LYS A 156 16.03 12.42 6.21
N ARG A 157 14.89 12.65 5.57
CA ARG A 157 14.55 12.12 4.24
C ARG A 157 14.94 13.13 3.17
N ASN A 158 15.95 12.81 2.36
CA ASN A 158 16.26 13.58 1.15
C ASN A 158 15.38 13.14 -0.01
N PHE A 159 14.08 13.35 0.13
CA PHE A 159 13.06 12.91 -0.83
C PHE A 159 12.35 14.09 -1.45
N THR A 160 12.40 14.19 -2.77
CA THR A 160 11.53 15.12 -3.50
C THR A 160 10.25 14.39 -3.88
N LEU A 161 9.15 15.14 -4.03
CA LEU A 161 7.92 14.56 -4.61
C LEU A 161 8.20 13.95 -5.99
N ARG A 162 9.07 14.58 -6.79
CA ARG A 162 9.45 14.09 -8.13
C ARG A 162 10.16 12.73 -8.05
N SER A 163 11.18 12.59 -7.20
CA SER A 163 11.92 11.33 -7.09
C SER A 163 11.07 10.22 -6.50
N PHE A 164 10.16 10.56 -5.57
CA PHE A 164 9.14 9.64 -5.07
C PHE A 164 8.20 9.13 -6.18
N LEU A 165 7.63 10.02 -7.00
CA LEU A 165 6.77 9.62 -8.12
C LEU A 165 7.50 8.76 -9.16
N GLN A 166 8.77 9.06 -9.43
CA GLN A 166 9.62 8.23 -10.30
C GLN A 166 9.84 6.84 -9.71
N ALA A 167 10.11 6.75 -8.42
CA ALA A 167 10.25 5.47 -7.71
C ALA A 167 8.96 4.63 -7.75
N LEU A 168 7.78 5.26 -7.60
CA LEU A 168 6.51 4.57 -7.78
C LEU A 168 6.42 3.93 -9.17
N LYS A 169 6.74 4.70 -10.22
CA LYS A 169 6.76 4.21 -11.60
C LYS A 169 7.74 3.06 -11.76
N THR A 170 8.96 3.18 -11.23
CA THR A 170 9.97 2.11 -11.27
C THR A 170 9.47 0.82 -10.62
N GLY A 171 8.79 0.91 -9.47
CA GLY A 171 8.17 -0.24 -8.82
C GLY A 171 7.12 -0.92 -9.69
N ILE A 172 6.22 -0.14 -10.31
CA ILE A 172 5.19 -0.66 -11.22
C ILE A 172 5.83 -1.33 -12.43
N ASP A 173 6.76 -0.65 -13.11
CA ASP A 173 7.40 -1.16 -14.32
C ASP A 173 8.11 -2.50 -14.06
N LYS A 174 8.77 -2.63 -12.89
CA LYS A 174 9.40 -3.89 -12.46
C LYS A 174 8.35 -4.98 -12.20
N ALA A 175 7.30 -4.65 -11.44
CA ALA A 175 6.28 -5.61 -11.08
C ALA A 175 5.47 -6.09 -12.30
N SER A 176 5.10 -5.19 -13.21
CA SER A 176 4.34 -5.55 -14.42
C SER A 176 5.11 -6.48 -15.37
N LYS A 177 6.44 -6.45 -15.36
CA LYS A 177 7.26 -7.42 -16.12
C LYS A 177 7.19 -8.82 -15.51
N HIS A 178 7.20 -8.93 -14.18
CA HIS A 178 7.18 -10.23 -13.49
C HIS A 178 5.75 -10.77 -13.32
N PHE A 179 4.75 -9.90 -13.24
CA PHE A 179 3.35 -10.23 -12.98
C PHE A 179 2.43 -9.64 -14.06
N PRO A 180 2.59 -10.03 -15.34
CA PRO A 180 1.88 -9.40 -16.47
C PRO A 180 0.36 -9.58 -16.44
N SER A 181 -0.16 -10.53 -15.67
CA SER A 181 -1.61 -10.78 -15.53
C SER A 181 -2.28 -9.91 -14.45
N THR A 182 -1.54 -9.01 -13.80
CA THR A 182 -2.04 -8.04 -12.83
C THR A 182 -1.70 -6.63 -13.29
N ILE A 183 -2.72 -5.90 -13.74
CA ILE A 183 -2.59 -4.50 -14.14
C ILE A 183 -2.67 -3.63 -12.88
N ALA A 184 -1.65 -2.83 -12.60
CA ALA A 184 -1.62 -1.93 -11.46
C ALA A 184 -1.62 -0.46 -11.90
N LYS A 185 -2.42 0.36 -11.22
CA LYS A 185 -2.47 1.83 -11.35
C LYS A 185 -2.31 2.47 -9.98
N ILE A 186 -1.77 3.69 -9.96
CA ILE A 186 -1.58 4.46 -8.73
C ILE A 186 -2.63 5.55 -8.63
N ILE A 187 -3.22 5.68 -7.45
CA ILE A 187 -4.02 6.84 -7.07
C ILE A 187 -3.25 7.63 -6.02
N ILE A 188 -2.83 8.85 -6.38
CA ILE A 188 -2.21 9.76 -5.42
C ILE A 188 -3.30 10.35 -4.53
N SER A 189 -3.21 10.07 -3.23
CA SER A 189 -4.17 10.49 -2.22
C SER A 189 -3.63 11.64 -1.39
N LEU A 190 -4.36 12.76 -1.38
CA LEU A 190 -4.08 13.91 -0.54
C LEU A 190 -4.86 13.81 0.78
N PRO A 191 -4.20 13.69 1.93
CA PRO A 191 -4.88 13.52 3.20
C PRO A 191 -5.54 14.84 3.64
N ARG A 192 -6.87 14.87 3.64
CA ARG A 192 -7.66 16.08 3.97
C ARG A 192 -7.29 16.67 5.34
N HIS A 193 -7.11 15.83 6.36
CA HIS A 193 -6.78 16.27 7.73
C HIS A 193 -5.45 17.04 7.80
N VAL A 194 -4.50 16.74 6.92
CA VAL A 194 -3.25 17.48 6.80
C VAL A 194 -3.48 18.83 6.12
N LEU A 195 -4.23 18.83 5.02
CA LEU A 195 -4.50 20.06 4.27
C LEU A 195 -5.27 21.06 5.13
N LEU A 196 -6.27 20.60 5.88
CA LEU A 196 -7.05 21.46 6.77
C LEU A 196 -6.19 22.12 7.84
N LYS A 197 -5.26 21.39 8.49
CA LYS A 197 -4.32 21.98 9.46
C LYS A 197 -3.40 23.04 8.84
N ARG A 198 -2.99 22.84 7.59
CA ARG A 198 -2.11 23.77 6.86
C ARG A 198 -2.84 25.03 6.40
N PHE A 199 -4.10 24.93 6.00
CA PHE A 199 -4.90 26.05 5.48
C PHE A 199 -5.77 26.73 6.55
N ASN A 200 -5.95 26.11 7.72
CA ASN A 200 -6.70 26.66 8.84
C ASN A 200 -6.00 26.35 10.18
N PRO A 201 -4.90 27.07 10.52
CA PRO A 201 -4.08 26.76 11.69
C PRO A 201 -4.76 27.05 13.04
N LYS A 202 -5.96 27.65 13.07
CA LYS A 202 -6.66 28.07 14.30
C LYS A 202 -7.52 26.98 14.97
N THR A 203 -7.50 25.73 14.49
CA THR A 203 -8.32 24.63 15.04
C THR A 203 -7.48 23.44 15.52
N GLY A 204 -6.23 23.67 15.96
CA GLY A 204 -5.31 22.63 16.41
C GLY A 204 -4.83 22.86 17.83
#